data_AF-A0A1V4YDM2-F1
#
_entry.id   AF-A0A1V4YDM2-F1
#
_cell.length_a   1.000
_cell.length_b   1.000
_cell.length_c   1.000
_cell.angle_alpha   90.00
_cell.angle_beta   90.00
_cell.angle_gamma   90.00
#
_symmetry.space_group_name_H-M   'P 1'
#
loop_
_entity.id
_entity.type
_entity.pdbx_description
1 polymer ?
#
loop_
_entity_poly.entity_id
_entity_poly.type
_entity_poly.pdbx_seq_one_letter_code
_entity_poly.pdbx_strand_id
1 'polypeptide(L)'
;MPAWNWWKAHIIKEKWHIMVIRTIVKIDEEKCNGCGKCISPCAEGAIQLVNGKARVVSEELCDGMGFCIGVCPQGAISVEQRQTVEFNREKAESQPRSTDISIRCFKCGKGEKERYLMPLRYKMESIWVCTRCLPSLIHG
;
A
#
# COMPACT_ATOMS: atom_id res chain seq x y z
N MET A 1 25.68 -40.26 36.99
CA MET A 1 25.96 -39.81 35.60
C MET A 1 26.06 -41.05 34.73
N PRO A 2 25.51 -41.11 33.50
CA PRO A 2 25.12 -40.01 32.58
C PRO A 2 23.58 -39.89 32.43
N ALA A 3 22.97 -38.70 32.45
CA ALA A 3 22.87 -37.72 31.35
C ALA A 3 22.10 -38.23 30.12
N TRP A 4 20.79 -38.48 30.28
CA TRP A 4 19.89 -38.82 29.18
C TRP A 4 18.72 -37.81 29.13
N ASN A 5 18.81 -36.90 28.16
CA ASN A 5 17.75 -36.14 27.48
C ASN A 5 16.78 -35.27 28.31
N TRP A 6 17.24 -34.07 28.67
CA TRP A 6 16.43 -32.95 29.20
C TRP A 6 16.17 -31.82 28.18
N TRP A 7 16.09 -32.12 26.88
CA TRP A 7 16.01 -31.10 25.80
C TRP A 7 14.74 -31.21 24.95
N LYS A 8 13.86 -32.17 25.21
CA LYS A 8 12.59 -32.34 24.49
C LYS A 8 11.42 -32.08 25.42
N ALA A 9 11.18 -30.81 25.70
CA ALA A 9 9.88 -30.33 26.17
C ALA A 9 9.74 -28.85 25.80
N HIS A 10 9.12 -28.64 24.63
CA HIS A 10 8.35 -27.45 24.27
C HIS A 10 9.09 -26.10 24.19
N ILE A 11 9.77 -25.89 23.05
CA ILE A 11 9.88 -24.55 22.46
C ILE A 11 8.45 -24.08 22.19
N ILE A 12 7.91 -23.25 23.08
CA ILE A 12 6.68 -22.52 22.87
C ILE A 12 6.97 -21.51 21.76
N LYS A 13 6.67 -21.90 20.50
CA LYS A 13 6.55 -20.98 19.37
C LYS A 13 5.26 -20.18 19.55
N GLU A 14 5.30 -19.13 20.36
CA GLU A 14 4.24 -18.14 20.36
C GLU A 14 4.78 -16.88 19.69
N LYS A 15 4.26 -16.58 18.49
CA LYS A 15 4.43 -15.29 17.83
C LYS A 15 3.65 -14.25 18.63
N TRP A 16 4.30 -13.63 19.61
CA TRP A 16 3.75 -12.50 20.35
C TRP A 16 3.61 -11.32 19.38
N HIS A 17 2.42 -11.16 18.80
CA HIS A 17 2.08 -9.96 18.05
C HIS A 17 1.95 -8.82 19.07
N ILE A 18 2.98 -7.98 19.16
CA ILE A 18 2.93 -6.75 19.94
C ILE A 18 1.85 -5.86 19.31
N MET A 19 0.77 -5.69 20.05
CA MET A 19 -0.34 -4.80 19.71
C MET A 19 0.00 -3.40 20.21
N VAL A 20 0.07 -2.45 19.30
CA VAL A 20 0.41 -1.04 19.56
C VAL A 20 -0.70 -0.13 19.04
N ILE A 21 -0.83 1.05 19.63
CA ILE A 21 -1.70 2.10 19.09
C ILE A 21 -0.87 2.90 18.09
N ARG A 22 -1.25 2.88 16.82
CA ARG A 22 -0.60 3.66 15.77
C ARG A 22 -1.58 4.09 14.68
N THR A 23 -1.13 5.01 13.85
CA THR A 23 -1.86 5.44 12.66
C THR A 23 -1.82 4.34 11.59
N ILE A 24 -2.96 4.00 11.02
CA ILE A 24 -3.08 3.01 9.94
C ILE A 24 -4.10 3.46 8.90
N VAL A 25 -3.94 3.00 7.67
CA VAL A 25 -4.89 3.27 6.58
C VAL A 25 -6.22 2.56 6.83
N LYS A 26 -7.31 3.29 6.64
CA LYS A 26 -8.69 2.80 6.64
C LYS A 26 -9.28 2.94 5.25
N ILE A 27 -10.00 1.92 4.80
CA ILE A 27 -10.72 1.93 3.52
C ILE A 27 -12.22 1.79 3.78
N ASP A 28 -12.98 2.78 3.34
CA ASP A 28 -14.44 2.78 3.29
C ASP A 28 -14.89 1.90 2.12
N GLU A 29 -15.47 0.75 2.42
CA GLU A 29 -15.87 -0.23 1.41
C GLU A 29 -17.09 0.21 0.60
N GLU A 30 -17.95 1.05 1.17
CA GLU A 30 -19.16 1.54 0.53
C GLU A 30 -18.79 2.51 -0.59
N LYS A 31 -17.82 3.39 -0.33
CA LYS A 31 -17.28 4.32 -1.35
C LYS A 31 -16.32 3.66 -2.33
N CYS A 32 -15.62 2.61 -1.93
CA CYS A 32 -14.64 1.95 -2.79
C CYS A 32 -15.34 1.31 -4.00
N ASN A 33 -14.94 1.62 -5.23
CA ASN A 33 -15.50 1.00 -6.43
C ASN A 33 -14.59 -0.08 -7.06
N GLY A 34 -13.49 -0.45 -6.39
CA GLY A 34 -12.60 -1.50 -6.88
C GLY A 34 -11.60 -1.10 -7.96
N CYS A 35 -11.46 0.19 -8.31
CA CYS A 35 -10.61 0.62 -9.43
C CYS A 35 -9.10 0.31 -9.28
N GLY A 36 -8.63 -0.12 -8.10
CA GLY A 36 -7.24 -0.55 -7.88
C GLY A 36 -6.17 0.54 -7.91
N LYS A 37 -6.52 1.82 -8.17
CA LYS A 37 -5.56 2.93 -8.29
C LYS A 37 -4.71 3.16 -7.01
N CYS A 38 -5.18 2.69 -5.85
CA CYS A 38 -4.48 2.77 -4.56
C CYS A 38 -3.43 1.67 -4.33
N ILE A 39 -3.36 0.62 -5.17
CA ILE A 39 -2.40 -0.48 -5.01
C ILE A 39 -0.99 0.01 -5.32
N SER A 40 -0.80 0.64 -6.49
CA SER A 40 0.53 1.07 -6.96
C SER A 40 1.26 2.02 -6.03
N PRO A 41 0.61 3.02 -5.41
CA PRO A 41 1.32 3.95 -4.53
C PRO A 41 1.65 3.37 -3.16
N CYS A 42 1.17 2.16 -2.84
CA CYS A 42 1.55 1.46 -1.62
C CYS A 42 2.88 0.73 -1.83
N ALA A 43 3.99 1.41 -1.54
CA ALA A 43 5.34 0.86 -1.72
C ALA A 43 5.55 -0.47 -0.96
N GLU A 44 4.89 -0.60 0.19
CA GLU A 44 5.02 -1.76 1.08
C GLU A 44 4.11 -2.94 0.72
N GLY A 45 3.25 -2.80 -0.31
CA GLY A 45 2.39 -3.89 -0.77
C GLY A 45 1.26 -4.28 0.20
N ALA A 46 0.90 -3.40 1.14
CA ALA A 46 -0.12 -3.67 2.16
C ALA A 46 -1.55 -3.71 1.61
N ILE A 47 -1.80 -3.16 0.42
CA ILE A 47 -3.15 -3.02 -0.16
C ILE A 47 -3.32 -3.93 -1.38
N GLN A 48 -4.40 -4.71 -1.41
CA GLN A 48 -4.78 -5.53 -2.56
C GLN A 48 -6.28 -5.41 -2.86
N LEU A 49 -6.69 -5.87 -4.04
CA LEU A 49 -8.11 -6.06 -4.36
C LEU A 49 -8.57 -7.42 -3.86
N VAL A 50 -9.58 -7.41 -3.00
CA VAL A 50 -10.24 -8.60 -2.48
C VAL A 50 -11.72 -8.45 -2.78
N ASN A 51 -12.32 -9.42 -3.48
CA ASN A 51 -13.73 -9.39 -3.88
C ASN A 51 -14.15 -8.08 -4.58
N GLY A 52 -13.29 -7.57 -5.46
CA GLY A 52 -13.55 -6.34 -6.23
C GLY A 52 -13.46 -5.05 -5.42
N LYS A 53 -12.90 -5.07 -4.20
CA LYS A 53 -12.71 -3.87 -3.37
C LYS A 53 -11.29 -3.81 -2.83
N ALA A 54 -10.77 -2.60 -2.61
CA ALA A 54 -9.47 -2.44 -1.99
C ALA A 54 -9.53 -2.78 -0.49
N ARG A 55 -8.50 -3.48 0.02
CA ARG A 55 -8.33 -3.86 1.43
C ARG A 55 -6.88 -3.72 1.86
N VAL A 56 -6.66 -3.34 3.12
CA VAL A 56 -5.37 -3.53 3.78
C VAL A 56 -5.28 -5.00 4.18
N VAL A 57 -4.54 -5.80 3.42
CA VAL A 57 -4.47 -7.26 3.61
C VAL A 57 -3.40 -7.68 4.62
N SER A 58 -2.49 -6.77 4.97
CA SER A 58 -1.45 -7.01 5.98
C SER A 58 -1.18 -5.72 6.73
N GLU A 59 -1.70 -5.63 7.95
CA GLU A 59 -1.57 -4.43 8.79
C GLU A 59 -0.10 -4.14 9.15
N GLU A 60 0.71 -5.16 9.39
CA GLU A 60 2.15 -5.04 9.66
C GLU A 60 2.97 -4.53 8.46
N LEU A 61 2.38 -4.51 7.25
CA LEU A 61 2.99 -3.89 6.07
C LEU A 61 2.52 -2.44 5.87
N CYS A 62 1.41 -2.04 6.48
CA CYS A 62 0.92 -0.67 6.36
C CYS A 62 1.69 0.21 7.34
N ASP A 63 2.56 1.07 6.84
CA ASP A 63 3.31 2.06 7.61
C ASP A 63 2.45 3.25 8.11
N GLY A 64 1.24 3.41 7.57
CA GLY A 64 0.32 4.49 7.91
C GLY A 64 0.62 5.82 7.21
N MET A 65 1.51 5.86 6.23
CA MET A 65 1.98 7.11 5.60
C MET A 65 0.94 7.77 4.69
N GLY A 66 -0.03 7.00 4.18
CA GLY A 66 -1.22 7.55 3.51
C GLY A 66 -1.04 7.98 2.05
N PHE A 67 0.02 7.57 1.35
CA PHE A 67 0.18 7.84 -0.11
C PHE A 67 -1.02 7.40 -0.96
N CYS A 68 -1.74 6.37 -0.52
CA CYS A 68 -2.95 5.88 -1.17
C CYS A 68 -4.16 6.84 -1.06
N ILE A 69 -4.17 7.80 -0.12
CA ILE A 69 -5.29 8.73 0.11
C ILE A 69 -5.49 9.63 -1.10
N GLY A 70 -4.43 10.32 -1.52
CA GLY A 70 -4.50 11.32 -2.60
C GLY A 70 -4.87 10.73 -3.97
N VAL A 71 -4.59 9.44 -4.17
CA VAL A 71 -4.85 8.75 -5.44
C VAL A 71 -6.24 8.13 -5.53
N CYS A 72 -7.01 8.04 -4.43
CA CYS A 72 -8.33 7.44 -4.47
C CYS A 72 -9.35 8.42 -5.08
N PRO A 73 -9.88 8.18 -6.29
CA PRO A 73 -10.85 9.10 -6.90
C PRO A 73 -12.17 9.15 -6.13
N GLN A 74 -12.51 8.06 -5.43
CA GLN A 74 -13.75 7.95 -4.64
C GLN A 74 -13.68 8.63 -3.27
N GLY A 75 -12.48 9.07 -2.83
CA GLY A 75 -12.30 9.55 -1.46
C GLY A 75 -12.59 8.48 -0.39
N ALA A 76 -12.39 7.21 -0.75
CA ALA A 76 -12.70 6.05 0.09
C ALA A 76 -11.59 5.71 1.10
N ILE A 77 -10.49 6.46 1.14
CA ILE A 77 -9.31 6.11 1.94
C ILE A 77 -9.01 7.25 2.90
N SER A 78 -8.80 6.91 4.17
CA SER A 78 -8.37 7.81 5.24
C SER A 78 -7.33 7.12 6.12
N VAL A 79 -6.89 7.80 7.17
CA VAL A 79 -6.13 7.19 8.27
C VAL A 79 -6.93 7.25 9.56
N GLU A 80 -6.69 6.30 10.45
CA GLU A 80 -7.23 6.29 11.80
C GLU A 80 -6.16 5.84 12.80
N GLN A 81 -6.28 6.25 14.06
CA GLN A 81 -5.50 5.66 15.14
C GLN A 81 -6.28 4.51 15.76
N ARG A 82 -5.70 3.31 15.76
CA ARG A 82 -6.29 2.16 16.45
C ARG A 82 -5.21 1.21 16.95
N GLN A 83 -5.63 0.29 17.81
CA GLN A 83 -4.78 -0.82 18.25
C GLN A 83 -4.61 -1.82 17.09
N THR A 84 -3.37 -2.10 16.73
CA THR A 84 -2.98 -2.95 15.59
C THR A 84 -1.59 -3.52 15.81
N VAL A 85 -1.18 -4.47 14.99
CA VAL A 85 0.20 -5.00 14.97
C VAL A 85 1.21 -3.91 14.62
N GLU A 86 2.40 -3.98 15.21
CA GLU A 86 3.53 -3.10 14.89
C GLU A 86 3.93 -3.16 13.41
N PHE A 87 4.43 -2.06 12.85
CA PHE A 87 4.93 -2.04 11.48
C PHE A 87 6.23 -2.85 11.37
N ASN A 88 6.29 -3.79 10.43
CA ASN A 88 7.44 -4.65 10.21
C ASN A 88 8.20 -4.22 8.95
N ARG A 89 9.23 -3.39 9.16
CA ARG A 89 10.08 -2.86 8.08
C ARG A 89 10.79 -3.97 7.30
N GLU A 90 11.36 -4.97 7.97
CA GLU A 90 12.07 -6.07 7.30
C GLU A 90 11.12 -6.88 6.41
N LYS A 91 9.89 -7.11 6.87
CA LYS A 91 8.86 -7.78 6.08
C LYS A 91 8.42 -6.95 4.87
N ALA A 92 8.32 -5.63 5.05
CA ALA A 92 7.95 -4.71 3.99
C ALA A 92 9.03 -4.62 2.89
N GLU A 93 10.29 -4.49 3.28
CA GLU A 93 11.43 -4.47 2.35
C GLU A 93 11.62 -5.80 1.60
N SER A 94 11.21 -6.92 2.19
CA SER A 94 11.25 -8.24 1.55
C SER A 94 10.05 -8.55 0.65
N GLN A 95 9.00 -7.72 0.63
CA GLN A 95 7.91 -7.91 -0.32
C GLN A 95 8.38 -7.64 -1.76
N PRO A 96 7.98 -8.46 -2.73
CA PRO A 96 8.19 -8.14 -4.13
C PRO A 96 7.42 -6.86 -4.48
N ARG A 97 8.13 -5.82 -4.91
CA ARG A 97 7.48 -4.63 -5.45
C ARG A 97 6.74 -5.03 -6.73
N SER A 98 5.47 -4.68 -6.83
CA SER A 98 4.71 -4.91 -8.06
C SER A 98 5.33 -4.09 -9.19
N THR A 99 5.97 -4.77 -10.14
CA THR A 99 6.51 -4.18 -11.37
C THR A 99 5.51 -4.20 -12.53
N ASP A 100 4.33 -4.76 -12.30
CA ASP A 100 3.32 -5.05 -13.33
C ASP A 100 2.13 -4.09 -13.29
N ILE A 101 2.39 -2.84 -12.90
CA ILE A 101 1.38 -1.79 -12.98
C ILE A 101 1.69 -1.02 -14.25
N SER A 102 0.78 -1.10 -15.21
CA SER A 102 0.87 -0.39 -16.50
C SER A 102 0.65 1.12 -16.31
N ILE A 103 1.41 1.74 -15.42
CA ILE A 103 1.39 3.17 -15.17
C ILE A 103 1.89 3.88 -16.42
N ARG A 104 1.03 4.70 -17.00
CA ARG A 104 1.32 5.42 -18.23
C ARG A 104 0.85 6.86 -18.11
N CYS A 105 1.62 7.76 -18.71
CA CYS A 105 1.22 9.16 -18.79
C CYS A 105 -0.08 9.29 -19.60
N PHE A 106 -1.11 9.90 -19.00
CA PHE A 106 -2.40 10.21 -19.62
C PHE A 106 -2.26 10.98 -20.95
N LYS A 107 -1.25 11.85 -21.06
CA LYS A 107 -1.05 12.69 -22.26
C LYS A 107 -0.22 12.02 -23.36
N CYS A 108 0.88 11.34 -23.02
CA CYS A 108 1.82 10.81 -24.03
C CYS A 108 1.98 9.28 -24.03
N GLY A 109 1.31 8.54 -23.15
CA GLY A 109 1.33 7.08 -23.09
C GLY A 109 2.64 6.44 -22.59
N LYS A 110 3.69 7.24 -22.38
CA LYS A 110 5.00 6.78 -21.88
C LYS A 110 4.89 6.22 -20.47
N GLY A 111 5.53 5.07 -20.25
CA GLY A 111 5.51 4.36 -18.97
C GLY A 111 6.64 4.76 -18.02
N GLU A 112 6.66 4.14 -16.84
CA GLU A 112 7.63 4.45 -15.76
C GLU A 112 9.09 4.19 -16.15
N LYS A 113 9.35 3.24 -17.07
CA LYS A 113 10.69 2.98 -17.61
C LYS A 113 11.20 4.09 -18.52
N GLU A 114 10.32 4.94 -19.02
CA GLU A 114 10.64 5.99 -19.99
C GLU A 114 10.57 7.40 -19.38
N ARG A 115 9.82 7.56 -18.28
CA ARG A 115 9.53 8.85 -17.66
C ARG A 115 9.29 8.71 -16.16
N TYR A 116 9.71 9.72 -15.40
CA TYR A 116 9.17 9.95 -14.08
C TYR A 116 7.69 10.33 -14.18
N LEU A 117 6.84 9.57 -13.50
CA LEU A 117 5.39 9.72 -13.46
C LEU A 117 4.99 10.15 -12.06
N MET A 118 4.03 11.06 -11.98
CA MET A 118 3.40 11.44 -10.72
C MET A 118 1.88 11.21 -10.81
N PRO A 119 1.25 10.76 -9.72
CA PRO A 119 -0.20 10.68 -9.67
C PRO A 119 -0.77 12.09 -9.53
N LEU A 120 -1.80 12.40 -10.32
CA LEU A 120 -2.55 13.65 -10.24
C LEU A 120 -4.03 13.33 -10.17
N ARG A 121 -4.79 14.24 -9.54
CA ARG A 121 -6.24 14.20 -9.52
C ARG A 121 -6.81 15.41 -10.24
N TYR A 122 -7.71 15.17 -11.20
CA TYR A 122 -8.39 16.22 -11.94
C TYR A 122 -9.82 15.78 -12.26
N LYS A 123 -10.82 16.62 -11.98
CA LYS A 123 -12.25 16.33 -12.21
C LYS A 123 -12.68 14.95 -11.67
N MET A 124 -12.30 14.65 -10.42
CA MET A 124 -12.56 13.36 -9.76
C MET A 124 -11.89 12.13 -10.41
N GLU A 125 -11.05 12.31 -11.42
CA GLU A 125 -10.23 11.25 -11.98
C GLU A 125 -8.83 11.28 -11.39
N SER A 126 -8.33 10.10 -11.04
CA SER A 126 -6.92 9.90 -10.72
C SER A 126 -6.20 9.41 -11.98
N ILE A 127 -5.25 10.20 -12.44
CA ILE A 127 -4.46 10.00 -13.65
C ILE A 127 -2.97 10.01 -13.31
N TRP A 128 -2.15 9.45 -14.19
CA TRP A 128 -0.69 9.56 -14.10
C TRP A 128 -0.20 10.54 -15.16
N VAL A 129 0.70 11.44 -14.81
CA VAL A 129 1.27 12.40 -15.76
C VAL A 129 2.77 12.41 -15.59
N CYS A 130 3.50 12.42 -16.72
CA CYS A 130 4.95 12.50 -16.66
C CYS A 130 5.42 13.93 -16.44
N THR A 131 6.59 14.08 -15.82
CA THR A 131 7.21 15.39 -15.56
C THR A 131 7.41 16.25 -16.81
N ARG A 132 7.51 15.64 -18.01
CA ARG A 132 7.57 16.37 -19.29
C ARG A 132 6.21 16.90 -19.75
N CYS A 133 5.13 16.17 -19.54
CA CYS A 133 3.79 16.57 -19.96
C CYS A 133 3.08 17.46 -18.93
N LEU A 134 3.51 17.42 -17.67
CA LEU A 134 2.92 18.21 -16.60
C LEU A 134 2.83 19.72 -16.91
N PRO A 135 3.88 20.41 -17.41
CA PRO A 135 3.81 21.85 -17.65
C PRO A 135 2.66 22.25 -18.58
N SER A 136 2.41 21.46 -19.62
CA SER A 136 1.32 21.69 -20.58
C SER A 136 -0.09 21.37 -20.06
N LEU A 137 -0.22 20.87 -18.83
CA LEU A 137 -1.51 20.76 -18.15
C LEU A 137 -1.73 21.93 -17.17
N ILE A 138 -0.66 22.61 -16.78
CA ILE A 138 -0.71 23.76 -15.87
C ILE A 138 -0.92 25.06 -16.65
N HIS A 139 -0.23 25.22 -17.78
CA HIS A 139 -0.19 26.48 -18.53
C HIS A 139 -1.10 26.54 -19.76
N GLY A 140 -1.73 25.41 -20.14
CA GLY A 140 -2.42 25.25 -21.43
C GLY A 140 -1.46 24.87 -22.56
#